data_AF-A0A7Y4TU94-F1
#
_entry.id   AF-A0A7Y4TU94-F1
#
_cell.length_a   1.000
_cell.length_b   1.000
_cell.length_c   1.000
_cell.angle_alpha   90.00
_cell.angle_beta   90.00
_cell.angle_gamma   90.00
#
_symmetry.space_group_name_H-M   'P 1'
#
loop_
_entity.id
_entity.type
_entity.pdbx_description
1 polymer ?
#
loop_
_entity_poly.entity_id
_entity_poly.type
_entity_poly.pdbx_seq_one_letter_code
_entity_poly.pdbx_strand_id
1 'polypeptide(L)'
;MRIITALLVPLFFCSIAKAQYNVTPGKGIDKVQLGMPVKDILSIIGKPTEIITYEAEKKAWQGFRYDVTTTLVFTIPFDHVYIFDNAANPYAIWKIYTRNDSAVIFNQSSYQSGETIAKKITINNDLRFFDDSLAVKRMFGDNFEKKIDEMNNTHVIYKDKGIFFIVNENQVRNVFLFAPKERQQAVRSSCPPEIWL
;
A
#
# COMPACT_ATOMS: atom_id res chain seq x y z
N MET A 1 66.70 3.24 -4.55
CA MET A 1 65.58 3.51 -3.63
C MET A 1 64.40 3.97 -4.48
N ARG A 2 63.42 3.09 -4.77
CA ARG A 2 62.25 3.43 -5.59
C ARG A 2 61.06 3.61 -4.65
N ILE A 3 60.53 4.83 -4.60
CA ILE A 3 59.33 5.16 -3.81
C ILE A 3 58.13 4.72 -4.65
N ILE A 4 57.42 3.70 -4.17
CA ILE A 4 56.13 3.27 -4.72
C ILE A 4 55.07 4.19 -4.10
N THR A 5 54.61 5.18 -4.86
CA THR A 5 53.46 6.00 -4.48
C THR A 5 52.19 5.18 -4.75
N ALA A 6 51.66 4.55 -3.71
CA ALA A 6 50.35 3.89 -3.78
C ALA A 6 49.26 4.96 -3.84
N LEU A 7 48.60 5.07 -5.00
CA LEU A 7 47.44 5.92 -5.22
C LEU A 7 46.23 5.29 -4.51
N LEU A 8 45.83 5.88 -3.38
CA LEU A 8 44.59 5.52 -2.69
C LEU A 8 43.39 5.95 -3.55
N VAL A 9 42.69 4.98 -4.13
CA VAL A 9 41.38 5.19 -4.75
C VAL A 9 40.35 5.36 -3.63
N PRO A 10 39.66 6.50 -3.52
CA PRO A 10 38.56 6.64 -2.56
C PRO A 10 37.44 5.69 -2.99
N LEU A 11 37.19 4.68 -2.16
CA LEU A 11 36.01 3.82 -2.26
C LEU A 11 34.77 4.70 -2.09
N PHE A 12 34.05 4.94 -3.18
CA PHE A 12 32.70 5.46 -3.15
C PHE A 12 31.81 4.46 -2.41
N PHE A 13 31.58 4.69 -1.12
CA PHE A 13 30.50 4.02 -0.40
C PHE A 13 29.19 4.51 -1.00
N CYS A 14 28.65 3.75 -1.96
CA CYS A 14 27.25 3.84 -2.34
C CYS A 14 26.44 3.57 -1.07
N SER A 15 25.98 4.63 -0.40
CA SER A 15 25.06 4.51 0.72
C SER A 15 23.74 4.00 0.15
N ILE A 16 23.58 2.68 0.14
CA ILE A 16 22.30 2.06 -0.15
C ILE A 16 21.37 2.54 0.96
N ALA A 17 20.47 3.47 0.64
CA ALA A 17 19.45 3.95 1.56
C ALA A 17 18.77 2.73 2.16
N LYS A 18 18.98 2.48 3.46
CA LYS A 18 18.33 1.38 4.16
C LYS A 18 16.85 1.65 4.17
N ALA A 19 16.06 0.64 3.84
CA ALA A 19 14.62 0.68 4.05
C ALA A 19 14.36 1.03 5.52
N GLN A 20 13.48 2.01 5.74
CA GLN A 20 13.14 2.51 7.07
C GLN A 20 11.84 1.91 7.57
N TYR A 21 10.94 1.54 6.65
CA TYR A 21 9.61 1.05 6.99
C TYR A 21 9.28 -0.22 6.22
N ASN A 22 8.58 -1.15 6.88
CA ASN A 22 8.22 -2.44 6.29
C ASN A 22 6.70 -2.66 6.25
N VAL A 23 6.23 -2.99 5.06
CA VAL A 23 4.86 -3.39 4.77
C VAL A 23 4.75 -4.89 4.97
N THR A 24 3.88 -5.31 5.87
CA THR A 24 3.54 -6.73 6.05
C THR A 24 2.16 -7.02 5.43
N PRO A 25 2.10 -7.81 4.34
CA PRO A 25 0.85 -8.20 3.68
C PRO A 25 -0.21 -8.67 4.67
N GLY A 26 -1.45 -8.19 4.49
CA GLY A 26 -2.57 -8.57 5.34
C GLY A 26 -2.50 -8.10 6.79
N LYS A 27 -1.50 -7.28 7.17
CA LYS A 27 -1.34 -6.74 8.52
C LYS A 27 -1.27 -5.22 8.55
N GLY A 28 -0.31 -4.61 7.87
CA GLY A 28 -0.09 -3.17 7.96
C GLY A 28 1.33 -2.75 7.62
N ILE A 29 1.75 -1.59 8.15
CA ILE A 29 3.00 -0.90 7.88
C ILE A 29 3.60 -0.47 9.23
N ASP A 30 4.60 -1.21 9.71
CA ASP A 30 5.20 -1.05 11.04
C ASP A 30 4.20 -0.79 12.18
N LYS A 31 4.07 0.47 12.63
CA LYS A 31 3.20 0.87 13.74
C LYS A 31 1.74 1.07 13.31
N VAL A 32 1.47 1.19 12.02
CA VAL A 32 0.13 1.42 11.45
C VAL A 32 -0.44 0.09 10.99
N GLN A 33 -1.52 -0.40 11.62
CA GLN A 33 -2.05 -1.75 11.38
C GLN A 33 -3.51 -1.70 10.91
N LEU A 34 -3.90 -2.68 10.10
CA LEU A 34 -5.30 -2.91 9.73
C LEU A 34 -6.11 -3.22 10.99
N GLY A 35 -7.32 -2.69 11.06
CA GLY A 35 -8.20 -2.75 12.23
C GLY A 35 -7.86 -1.72 13.33
N MET A 36 -6.77 -0.96 13.19
CA MET A 36 -6.46 0.11 14.15
C MET A 36 -7.51 1.25 14.02
N PRO A 37 -7.96 1.83 15.14
CA PRO A 37 -8.80 3.03 15.12
C PRO A 37 -8.11 4.16 14.35
N VAL A 38 -8.83 4.83 13.46
CA VAL A 38 -8.27 5.86 12.60
C VAL A 38 -7.64 6.99 13.40
N LYS A 39 -8.23 7.37 14.55
CA LYS A 39 -7.66 8.38 15.46
C LYS A 39 -6.22 8.05 15.90
N ASP A 40 -5.92 6.77 16.13
CA ASP A 40 -4.60 6.34 16.58
C ASP A 40 -3.62 6.37 15.41
N ILE A 41 -4.08 6.01 14.21
CA ILE A 41 -3.29 6.13 12.98
C ILE A 41 -2.95 7.60 12.70
N LEU A 42 -3.92 8.52 12.81
CA LEU A 42 -3.71 9.96 12.61
C LEU A 42 -2.69 10.54 13.60
N SER A 43 -2.62 10.00 14.83
CA SER A 43 -1.58 10.39 15.79
C SER A 43 -0.16 10.03 15.34
N ILE A 44 -0.02 9.01 14.49
CA ILE A 44 1.26 8.51 13.99
C ILE A 44 1.66 9.20 12.67
N ILE A 45 0.72 9.36 11.74
CA ILE A 45 1.01 9.78 10.36
C ILE A 45 0.64 11.23 10.05
N GLY A 46 -0.07 11.90 10.97
CA GLY A 46 -0.56 13.26 10.78
C GLY A 46 -2.01 13.34 10.32
N LYS A 47 -2.45 14.55 10.00
CA LYS A 47 -3.84 14.85 9.59
C LYS A 47 -4.04 14.55 8.10
N PRO A 48 -5.21 14.05 7.69
CA PRO A 48 -5.56 13.95 6.28
C PRO A 48 -5.76 15.36 5.70
N THR A 49 -5.53 15.48 4.40
CA THR A 49 -5.87 16.68 3.63
C THR A 49 -7.38 16.72 3.34
N GLU A 50 -8.01 15.55 3.18
CA GLU A 50 -9.42 15.42 2.89
C GLU A 50 -10.01 14.14 3.50
N ILE A 51 -11.29 14.18 3.87
CA ILE A 51 -12.06 13.00 4.27
C ILE A 51 -13.31 12.97 3.40
N ILE A 52 -13.50 11.90 2.64
CA ILE A 52 -14.63 11.72 1.74
C ILE A 52 -15.45 10.47 2.11
N THR A 53 -16.71 10.45 1.71
CA THR A 53 -17.62 9.31 1.93
C THR A 53 -17.42 8.21 0.88
N TYR A 54 -17.97 7.03 1.16
CA TYR A 54 -18.08 5.93 0.18
C TYR A 54 -18.64 6.40 -1.18
N GLU A 55 -19.76 7.14 -1.18
CA GLU A 55 -20.41 7.58 -2.43
C GLU A 55 -19.55 8.58 -3.21
N ALA A 56 -18.83 9.47 -2.51
CA ALA A 56 -17.91 10.41 -3.16
C ALA A 56 -16.71 9.69 -3.79
N GLU A 57 -16.10 8.74 -3.08
CA GLU A 57 -15.01 7.91 -3.62
C GLU A 57 -15.50 7.07 -4.81
N LYS A 58 -16.66 6.42 -4.68
CA LYS A 58 -17.28 5.65 -5.76
C LYS A 58 -17.49 6.49 -7.02
N LYS A 59 -18.06 7.69 -6.87
CA LYS A 59 -18.27 8.62 -7.97
C LYS A 59 -16.95 9.05 -8.61
N ALA A 60 -15.91 9.32 -7.82
CA ALA A 60 -14.60 9.68 -8.32
C ALA A 60 -13.99 8.55 -9.18
N TRP A 61 -14.02 7.31 -8.69
CA TRP A 61 -13.53 6.14 -9.44
C TRP A 61 -14.31 5.89 -10.73
N GLN A 62 -15.64 6.03 -10.70
CA GLN A 62 -16.48 5.94 -11.91
C GLN A 62 -16.16 7.07 -12.91
N GLY A 63 -15.81 8.27 -12.43
CA GLY A 63 -15.34 9.38 -13.28
C GLY A 63 -14.06 9.04 -14.04
N PHE A 64 -13.20 8.19 -13.46
CA PHE A 64 -12.02 7.62 -14.11
C PHE A 64 -12.30 6.29 -14.83
N ARG A 65 -13.58 5.95 -15.05
CA ARG A 65 -14.04 4.75 -15.77
C ARG A 65 -13.65 3.41 -15.14
N TYR A 66 -13.32 3.40 -13.85
CA TYR A 66 -13.15 2.13 -13.15
C TYR A 66 -14.51 1.46 -12.90
N ASP A 67 -14.57 0.16 -13.13
CA ASP A 67 -15.71 -0.67 -12.73
C ASP A 67 -15.66 -0.91 -11.21
N VAL A 68 -16.41 -0.10 -10.47
CA VAL A 68 -16.52 -0.19 -9.01
C VAL A 68 -17.18 -1.47 -8.52
N THR A 69 -17.86 -2.25 -9.38
CA THR A 69 -18.47 -3.53 -8.97
C THR A 69 -17.45 -4.65 -8.88
N THR A 70 -16.35 -4.54 -9.63
CA THR A 70 -15.28 -5.57 -9.70
C THR A 70 -13.94 -5.08 -9.16
N THR A 71 -13.83 -3.81 -8.80
CA THR A 71 -12.64 -3.21 -8.18
C THR A 71 -12.54 -3.61 -6.71
N LEU A 72 -11.39 -4.19 -6.34
CA LEU A 72 -11.15 -4.79 -5.02
C LEU A 72 -11.53 -3.87 -3.84
N VAL A 73 -11.16 -2.58 -3.92
CA VAL A 73 -11.44 -1.59 -2.87
C VAL A 73 -12.93 -1.53 -2.52
N PHE A 74 -13.82 -1.66 -3.51
CA PHE A 74 -15.27 -1.60 -3.31
C PHE A 74 -15.90 -2.96 -3.00
N THR A 75 -15.14 -4.05 -3.07
CA THR A 75 -15.58 -5.38 -2.59
C THR A 75 -15.42 -5.53 -1.07
N ILE A 76 -14.69 -4.60 -0.43
CA ILE A 76 -14.51 -4.52 1.02
C ILE A 76 -15.34 -3.35 1.53
N PRO A 77 -16.28 -3.55 2.47
CA PRO A 77 -17.10 -2.46 2.99
C PRO A 77 -16.28 -1.39 3.70
N PHE A 78 -16.58 -0.11 3.43
CA PHE A 78 -16.01 1.07 4.09
C PHE A 78 -17.02 2.22 4.08
N ASP A 79 -16.86 3.16 5.02
CA ASP A 79 -17.72 4.34 5.20
C ASP A 79 -17.05 5.61 4.68
N HIS A 80 -15.76 5.76 5.01
CA HIS A 80 -14.98 6.96 4.73
C HIS A 80 -13.61 6.62 4.14
N VAL A 81 -13.04 7.59 3.43
CA VAL A 81 -11.69 7.56 2.91
C VAL A 81 -10.95 8.80 3.38
N TYR A 82 -9.85 8.59 4.10
CA TYR A 82 -8.94 9.63 4.57
C TYR A 82 -7.83 9.76 3.53
N ILE A 83 -7.71 10.92 2.90
CA ILE A 83 -6.75 11.21 1.83
C ILE A 83 -5.64 12.08 2.42
N PHE A 84 -4.40 11.71 2.14
CA PHE A 84 -3.21 12.38 2.66
C PHE A 84 -2.40 13.00 1.53
N ASP A 85 -1.88 14.20 1.77
CA ASP A 85 -0.74 14.73 1.06
C ASP A 85 0.57 14.19 1.65
N ASN A 86 1.64 14.33 0.87
CA ASN A 86 2.83 13.54 1.08
C ASN A 86 3.97 14.20 1.85
N ALA A 87 3.86 15.47 2.21
CA ALA A 87 4.96 16.16 2.86
C ALA A 87 5.21 15.65 4.29
N ALA A 88 4.17 15.26 5.01
CA ALA A 88 4.25 14.86 6.42
C ALA A 88 4.18 13.34 6.66
N ASN A 89 3.72 12.56 5.68
CA ASN A 89 3.45 11.13 5.86
C ASN A 89 4.66 10.24 5.47
N PRO A 90 5.35 9.63 6.44
CA PRO A 90 6.56 8.85 6.16
C PRO A 90 6.29 7.47 5.55
N TYR A 91 5.03 7.01 5.55
CA TYR A 91 4.65 5.65 5.11
C TYR A 91 4.20 5.59 3.66
N ALA A 92 4.25 6.70 2.91
CA ALA A 92 3.72 6.81 1.55
C ALA A 92 2.23 6.42 1.41
N ILE A 93 1.45 6.47 2.51
CA ILE A 93 0.01 6.19 2.46
C ILE A 93 -0.69 7.37 1.78
N TRP A 94 -1.34 7.11 0.66
CA TRP A 94 -2.19 8.09 -0.03
C TRP A 94 -3.61 8.07 0.52
N LYS A 95 -4.18 6.87 0.73
CA LYS A 95 -5.55 6.71 1.23
C LYS A 95 -5.65 5.67 2.34
N ILE A 96 -6.51 5.94 3.31
CA ILE A 96 -6.97 4.98 4.31
C ILE A 96 -8.48 4.86 4.19
N TYR A 97 -8.97 3.65 3.91
CA TYR A 97 -10.39 3.34 3.92
C TYR A 97 -10.76 2.83 5.29
N THR A 98 -11.86 3.35 5.87
CA THR A 98 -12.29 2.99 7.22
C THR A 98 -13.71 2.45 7.25
N ARG A 99 -13.97 1.53 8.17
CA ARG A 99 -15.31 1.04 8.52
C ARG A 99 -15.45 1.10 10.03
N ASN A 100 -16.53 1.68 10.55
CA ASN A 100 -16.73 1.86 12.00
C ASN A 100 -15.47 2.46 12.67
N ASP A 101 -14.96 3.55 12.10
CA ASP A 101 -13.75 4.28 12.53
C ASP A 101 -12.45 3.46 12.60
N SER A 102 -12.40 2.27 12.00
CA SER A 102 -11.21 1.41 11.97
C SER A 102 -10.70 1.20 10.54
N ALA A 103 -9.38 1.19 10.34
CA ALA A 103 -8.80 1.03 9.01
C ALA A 103 -9.04 -0.37 8.43
N VAL A 104 -9.59 -0.45 7.22
CA VAL A 104 -9.83 -1.71 6.50
C VAL A 104 -8.97 -1.89 5.25
N ILE A 105 -8.54 -0.78 4.64
CA ILE A 105 -7.61 -0.78 3.52
C ILE A 105 -6.60 0.36 3.68
N PHE A 106 -5.33 0.07 3.43
CA PHE A 106 -4.31 1.09 3.16
C PHE A 106 -3.99 1.10 1.68
N ASN A 107 -3.85 2.27 1.07
CA ASN A 107 -3.31 2.45 -0.27
C ASN A 107 -2.06 3.32 -0.17
N GLN A 108 -0.90 2.73 -0.49
CA GLN A 108 0.36 3.44 -0.62
C GLN A 108 0.66 3.72 -2.09
N SER A 109 1.19 4.91 -2.39
CA SER A 109 1.43 5.35 -3.78
C SER A 109 2.77 6.05 -3.94
N SER A 110 3.58 5.58 -4.89
CA SER A 110 4.83 6.25 -5.28
C SER A 110 4.60 7.53 -6.06
N TYR A 111 3.43 7.70 -6.68
CA TYR A 111 3.08 8.91 -7.43
C TYR A 111 2.89 10.11 -6.50
N GLN A 112 2.19 9.88 -5.39
CA GLN A 112 1.91 10.93 -4.43
C GLN A 112 3.10 11.17 -3.49
N SER A 113 3.80 10.11 -3.07
CA SER A 113 4.90 10.21 -2.11
C SER A 113 6.22 10.73 -2.63
N GLY A 114 6.35 10.77 -3.95
CA GLY A 114 7.64 10.93 -4.58
C GLY A 114 8.58 9.76 -4.28
N GLU A 115 9.68 9.74 -5.03
CA GLU A 115 10.63 8.64 -5.04
C GLU A 115 11.40 8.50 -3.71
N THR A 116 11.72 9.61 -3.06
CA THR A 116 12.50 9.63 -1.81
C THR A 116 11.80 8.90 -0.67
N ILE A 117 10.48 9.08 -0.51
CA ILE A 117 9.71 8.38 0.52
C ILE A 117 9.48 6.93 0.09
N ALA A 118 9.09 6.70 -1.16
CA ALA A 118 8.81 5.37 -1.69
C ALA A 118 10.02 4.42 -1.54
N LYS A 119 11.25 4.90 -1.78
CA LYS A 119 12.49 4.10 -1.60
C LYS A 119 12.79 3.69 -0.16
N LYS A 120 12.15 4.31 0.83
CA LYS A 120 12.29 3.93 2.25
C LYS A 120 11.37 2.78 2.64
N ILE A 121 10.43 2.39 1.78
CA ILE A 121 9.45 1.35 2.04
C ILE A 121 9.94 0.03 1.44
N THR A 122 9.98 -1.02 2.25
CA THR A 122 10.01 -2.41 1.78
C THR A 122 8.66 -3.07 1.98
N ILE A 123 8.38 -4.06 1.15
CA ILE A 123 7.18 -4.88 1.13
C ILE A 123 7.64 -6.30 1.36
N ASN A 124 7.17 -6.87 2.45
CA ASN A 124 7.57 -8.20 2.92
C ASN A 124 9.11 -8.33 2.95
N ASN A 125 9.76 -7.33 3.57
CA ASN A 125 11.20 -7.17 3.79
C ASN A 125 12.06 -6.84 2.56
N ASP A 126 11.72 -7.33 1.36
CA ASP A 126 12.64 -7.22 0.20
C ASP A 126 12.09 -6.43 -0.99
N LEU A 127 10.79 -6.56 -1.33
CA LEU A 127 10.21 -5.91 -2.51
C LEU A 127 10.06 -4.41 -2.26
N ARG A 128 10.25 -3.57 -3.27
CA ARG A 128 10.14 -2.12 -3.16
C ARG A 128 9.22 -1.55 -4.21
N PHE A 129 8.82 -0.29 -4.01
CA PHE A 129 8.34 0.51 -5.12
C PHE A 129 9.41 0.54 -6.23
N PHE A 130 8.95 0.64 -7.48
CA PHE A 130 9.78 0.63 -8.69
C PHE A 130 10.37 -0.72 -9.10
N ASP A 131 10.29 -1.75 -8.25
CA ASP A 131 10.61 -3.12 -8.66
C ASP A 131 9.58 -3.61 -9.69
N ASP A 132 9.99 -4.60 -10.49
CA ASP A 132 9.17 -5.10 -11.58
C ASP A 132 8.14 -6.17 -11.17
N SER A 133 7.26 -6.50 -12.11
CA SER A 133 6.25 -7.54 -11.90
C SER A 133 6.85 -8.94 -11.66
N LEU A 134 8.07 -9.22 -12.13
CA LEU A 134 8.76 -10.47 -11.88
C LEU A 134 9.26 -10.56 -10.43
N ALA A 135 9.69 -9.45 -9.84
CA ALA A 135 10.02 -9.37 -8.41
C ALA A 135 8.80 -9.66 -7.55
N VAL A 136 7.64 -9.07 -7.88
CA VAL A 136 6.37 -9.37 -7.20
C VAL A 136 6.05 -10.87 -7.29
N LYS A 137 6.12 -11.44 -8.50
CA LYS A 137 5.85 -12.86 -8.75
C LYS A 137 6.82 -13.78 -7.97
N ARG A 138 8.13 -13.49 -7.98
CA ARG A 138 9.13 -14.26 -7.22
C ARG A 138 8.83 -14.25 -5.72
N MET A 139 8.38 -13.12 -5.19
CA MET A 139 8.11 -12.98 -3.76
C MET A 139 6.81 -13.65 -3.32
N PHE A 140 5.75 -13.54 -4.11
CA PHE A 140 4.41 -13.95 -3.70
C PHE A 140 3.90 -15.22 -4.38
N GLY A 141 4.60 -15.71 -5.41
CA GLY A 141 4.27 -16.89 -6.19
C GLY A 141 3.30 -16.62 -7.33
N ASP A 142 2.75 -17.70 -7.89
CA ASP A 142 2.00 -17.65 -9.15
C ASP A 142 0.47 -17.61 -8.94
N ASN A 143 0.02 -17.72 -7.69
CA ASN A 143 -1.39 -17.74 -7.35
C ASN A 143 -1.93 -16.32 -7.09
N PHE A 144 -2.23 -15.60 -8.18
CA PHE A 144 -2.81 -14.26 -8.12
C PHE A 144 -3.88 -14.05 -9.20
N GLU A 145 -4.77 -13.08 -8.96
CA GLU A 145 -5.63 -12.55 -10.02
C GLU A 145 -4.91 -11.42 -10.75
N LYS A 146 -4.95 -11.45 -12.09
CA LYS A 146 -4.43 -10.39 -12.95
C LYS A 146 -5.60 -9.66 -13.60
N LYS A 147 -5.60 -8.32 -13.54
CA LYS A 147 -6.49 -7.47 -14.34
C LYS A 147 -5.67 -6.38 -15.02
N ILE A 148 -6.17 -5.86 -16.14
CA ILE A 148 -5.59 -4.69 -16.79
C ILE A 148 -6.71 -3.65 -16.84
N ASP A 149 -6.44 -2.44 -16.35
CA ASP A 149 -7.41 -1.35 -16.39
C ASP A 149 -7.35 -0.56 -17.72
N GLU A 150 -8.27 0.39 -17.89
CA GLU A 150 -8.35 1.21 -19.11
C GLU A 150 -7.12 2.09 -19.34
N MET A 151 -6.30 2.32 -18.31
CA MET A 151 -5.04 3.07 -18.38
C MET A 151 -3.84 2.16 -18.63
N ASN A 152 -4.06 0.88 -18.98
CA ASN A 152 -3.03 -0.14 -19.15
C ASN A 152 -2.19 -0.43 -17.89
N ASN A 153 -2.70 -0.13 -16.70
CA ASN A 153 -2.05 -0.60 -15.48
C ASN A 153 -2.37 -2.07 -15.27
N THR A 154 -1.37 -2.84 -14.87
CA THR A 154 -1.54 -4.24 -14.47
C THR A 154 -1.83 -4.31 -12.97
N HIS A 155 -2.99 -4.85 -12.64
CA HIS A 155 -3.42 -5.13 -11.28
C HIS A 155 -3.03 -6.57 -10.93
N VAL A 156 -2.26 -6.77 -9.86
CA VAL A 156 -1.81 -8.08 -9.38
C VAL A 156 -2.33 -8.27 -7.96
N ILE A 157 -3.26 -9.20 -7.77
CA ILE A 157 -4.05 -9.32 -6.53
C ILE A 157 -3.79 -10.69 -5.87
N TYR A 158 -3.21 -10.68 -4.67
CA TYR A 158 -3.04 -11.86 -3.82
C TYR A 158 -4.05 -11.80 -2.66
N LYS A 159 -5.28 -12.27 -2.90
CA LYS A 159 -6.40 -12.14 -1.95
C LYS A 159 -6.17 -12.92 -0.65
N ASP A 160 -5.53 -14.07 -0.74
CA ASP A 160 -5.12 -14.93 0.38
C ASP A 160 -4.06 -14.26 1.27
N LYS A 161 -3.25 -13.37 0.69
CA LYS A 161 -2.19 -12.64 1.41
C LYS A 161 -2.60 -11.25 1.87
N GLY A 162 -3.74 -10.74 1.40
CA GLY A 162 -4.21 -9.41 1.79
C GLY A 162 -3.39 -8.28 1.17
N ILE A 163 -2.93 -8.46 -0.08
CA ILE A 163 -2.14 -7.44 -0.79
C ILE A 163 -2.52 -7.37 -2.28
N PHE A 164 -2.53 -6.15 -2.81
CA PHE A 164 -2.83 -5.84 -4.21
C PHE A 164 -1.84 -4.80 -4.73
N PHE A 165 -1.23 -5.07 -5.88
CA PHE A 165 -0.29 -4.16 -6.54
C PHE A 165 -0.91 -3.55 -7.80
N ILE A 166 -0.68 -2.26 -8.00
CA ILE A 166 -0.80 -1.64 -9.32
C ILE A 166 0.60 -1.47 -9.90
N VAL A 167 0.83 -2.17 -11.00
CA VAL A 167 2.06 -2.13 -11.79
C VAL A 167 1.81 -1.29 -13.04
N ASN A 168 2.57 -0.21 -13.21
CA ASN A 168 2.51 0.67 -14.37
C ASN A 168 3.93 0.78 -14.94
N GLU A 169 4.07 0.75 -16.26
CA GLU A 169 5.39 0.71 -16.94
C GLU A 169 6.29 -0.42 -16.42
N ASN A 170 5.69 -1.58 -16.11
CA ASN A 170 6.36 -2.73 -15.50
C ASN A 170 7.02 -2.43 -14.14
N GLN A 171 6.56 -1.42 -13.41
CA GLN A 171 7.06 -1.07 -12.08
C GLN A 171 5.93 -1.02 -11.05
N VAL A 172 6.18 -1.48 -9.82
CA VAL A 172 5.25 -1.34 -8.69
C VAL A 172 5.10 0.14 -8.36
N ARG A 173 3.88 0.68 -8.48
CA ARG A 173 3.58 2.09 -8.20
C ARG A 173 2.57 2.29 -7.08
N ASN A 174 1.64 1.35 -6.90
CA ASN A 174 0.72 1.38 -5.76
C ASN A 174 0.67 0.01 -5.08
N VAL A 175 0.47 0.04 -3.76
CA VAL A 175 0.33 -1.13 -2.90
C VAL A 175 -0.89 -0.93 -2.02
N PHE A 176 -1.85 -1.82 -2.16
CA PHE A 176 -3.03 -1.90 -1.33
C PHE A 176 -2.87 -3.03 -0.32
N LEU A 177 -3.17 -2.75 0.95
CA LEU A 177 -3.16 -3.71 2.04
C LEU A 177 -4.57 -3.85 2.60
N PHE A 178 -5.01 -5.07 2.83
CA PHE A 178 -6.33 -5.37 3.37
C PHE A 178 -6.30 -6.68 4.13
N ALA A 179 -7.25 -6.92 5.03
CA ALA A 179 -7.27 -8.18 5.79
C ALA A 179 -7.54 -9.35 4.82
N PRO A 180 -6.82 -10.49 4.90
CA PRO A 180 -7.12 -11.67 4.09
C PRO A 180 -8.54 -12.20 4.34
N LYS A 181 -9.14 -12.87 3.34
CA LYS A 181 -10.53 -13.32 3.39
C LYS A 181 -10.86 -14.16 4.63
N GLU A 182 -9.97 -15.06 5.04
CA GLU A 182 -10.13 -15.90 6.24
C GLU A 182 -10.26 -15.05 7.50
N ARG A 183 -9.44 -13.99 7.63
CA ARG A 183 -9.53 -13.05 8.75
C ARG A 183 -10.80 -12.21 8.67
N GLN A 184 -11.21 -11.77 7.49
CA GLN A 184 -12.47 -11.04 7.31
C GLN A 184 -13.67 -11.88 7.77
N GLN A 185 -13.68 -13.19 7.47
CA GLN A 185 -14.71 -14.12 7.92
C GLN A 185 -14.67 -14.35 9.43
N ALA A 186 -13.47 -14.52 10.01
CA ALA A 186 -13.31 -14.68 11.46
C ALA A 186 -13.87 -13.48 12.25
N VAL A 187 -13.56 -12.25 11.81
CA VAL A 187 -14.10 -11.02 12.41
C VAL A 187 -15.62 -10.95 12.30
N ARG A 188 -16.20 -11.38 11.16
CA ARG A 188 -17.66 -11.47 10.99
C ARG A 188 -18.29 -12.48 11.94
N SER A 189 -17.63 -13.63 12.18
CA SER A 189 -18.15 -14.66 13.08
C SER A 189 -18.01 -14.31 14.57
N SER A 190 -17.09 -13.42 14.94
CA SER A 190 -16.85 -13.01 16.33
C SER A 190 -17.64 -11.78 16.77
N CYS A 191 -18.19 -11.00 15.85
CA CYS A 191 -19.04 -9.84 16.17
C CYS A 191 -20.53 -10.23 16.14
N PRO A 192 -21.33 -9.82 17.15
CA PRO A 192 -22.78 -10.04 17.12
C PRO A 192 -23.42 -9.44 15.85
N PRO A 193 -24.41 -10.11 15.26
CA PRO A 193 -25.03 -9.69 13.99
C PRO A 193 -25.72 -8.33 14.04
N GLU A 194 -25.96 -7.76 15.22
CA GLU A 194 -26.69 -6.50 15.41
C GLU A 194 -25.90 -5.22 15.08
N ILE A 195 -24.59 -5.30 14.79
CA ILE A 195 -23.74 -4.13 14.49
C ILE A 195 -23.66 -3.84 12.96
N TRP A 196 -24.45 -4.52 12.14
CA TRP A 196 -24.35 -4.48 10.68
C TRP A 196 -25.53 -3.81 9.94
N LEU A 197 -26.41 -3.09 10.64
CA LEU A 197 -27.48 -2.28 10.03
C LEU A 197 -27.20 -0.79 10.17
#